data_AF-A0A9X0AHS7-F1
#
_entry.id   AF-A0A9X0AHS7-F1
#
_cell.length_a   1.000
_cell.length_b   1.000
_cell.length_c   1.000
_cell.angle_alpha   90.00
_cell.angle_beta   90.00
_cell.angle_gamma   90.00
#
_symmetry.space_group_name_H-M   'P 1'
#
loop_
_entity.id
_entity.type
_entity.pdbx_description
1 polymer ?
#
loop_
_entity_poly.entity_id
_entity_poly.type
_entity_poly.pdbx_seq_one_letter_code
_entity_poly.pdbx_strand_id
1 'polypeptide(L)'
;MKVTTAHLATLFFGFTTYTTVNAQTKAQIVSSCQSQNPNNFIAATYAGDLAATYSYSLCFPFEIFGNNINSALFCRDAHCYFYSDEACTTPAAFSIIPIPFIQGQSLPSKLISGLGWKSAKCGSALVGFNVGQ
;
A
#
# COMPACT_ATOMS: atom_id res chain seq x y z
N MET A 1 28.88 2.41 -8.88
CA MET A 1 28.74 2.21 -7.41
C MET A 1 28.05 0.88 -7.18
N LYS A 2 28.59 0.08 -6.26
CA LYS A 2 28.28 -1.35 -6.08
C LYS A 2 27.05 -1.49 -5.19
N VAL A 3 26.02 -2.20 -5.68
CA VAL A 3 24.79 -2.48 -4.94
C VAL A 3 25.10 -3.47 -3.84
N THR A 4 24.73 -3.15 -2.59
CA THR A 4 24.76 -4.11 -1.47
C THR A 4 23.35 -4.27 -0.96
N THR A 5 22.67 -5.29 -1.48
CA THR A 5 21.36 -5.72 -1.01
C THR A 5 21.55 -6.39 0.35
N ALA A 6 21.17 -5.72 1.43
CA ALA A 6 21.09 -6.35 2.75
C ALA A 6 19.72 -7.02 2.87
N HIS A 7 19.68 -8.35 2.73
CA HIS A 7 18.48 -9.15 3.02
C HIS A 7 18.35 -9.30 4.54
N LEU A 8 17.43 -8.56 5.16
CA LEU A 8 17.07 -8.78 6.57
C LEU A 8 15.88 -9.74 6.65
N ALA A 9 16.15 -10.92 7.22
CA ALA A 9 15.25 -11.93 7.78
C ALA A 9 13.89 -12.18 7.10
N THR A 10 13.82 -13.27 6.33
CA THR A 10 12.58 -13.87 5.82
C THR A 10 11.84 -14.59 6.95
N LEU A 11 10.81 -13.98 7.53
CA LEU A 11 9.81 -14.68 8.34
C LEU A 11 8.59 -14.99 7.45
N PHE A 12 8.41 -16.28 7.15
CA PHE A 12 7.36 -16.81 6.29
C PHE A 12 5.98 -16.77 6.97
N PHE A 13 5.30 -15.62 6.90
CA PHE A 13 3.84 -15.54 7.05
C PHE A 13 3.33 -14.49 6.05
N GLY A 14 2.64 -14.93 4.98
CA GLY A 14 1.88 -14.08 4.04
C GLY A 14 2.64 -12.86 3.50
N PHE A 15 3.49 -13.09 2.49
CA PHE A 15 4.56 -12.19 2.02
C PHE A 15 4.17 -10.71 1.86
N THR A 16 4.42 -9.92 2.91
CA THR A 16 4.69 -8.49 2.79
C THR A 16 6.20 -8.31 2.93
N THR A 17 6.87 -7.81 1.89
CA THR A 17 8.32 -7.60 1.90
C THR A 17 8.64 -6.25 2.54
N TYR A 18 9.47 -6.23 3.58
CA TYR A 18 9.88 -4.99 4.26
C TYR A 18 11.30 -4.58 3.89
N THR A 19 11.53 -3.30 3.60
CA THR A 19 12.87 -2.76 3.25
C THR A 19 13.11 -1.39 3.87
N THR A 20 14.35 -1.05 4.18
CA THR A 20 14.74 0.30 4.61
C THR A 20 14.72 1.28 3.44
N VAL A 21 14.18 2.48 3.64
CA VAL A 21 14.03 3.51 2.59
C VAL A 21 15.37 4.22 2.35
N ASN A 22 15.92 4.11 1.14
CA ASN A 22 16.98 5.01 0.69
C ASN A 22 16.35 6.17 -0.10
N ALA A 23 17.04 7.30 -0.27
CA ALA A 23 16.50 8.45 -1.02
C ALA A 23 16.27 8.07 -2.50
N GLN A 24 15.04 7.65 -2.83
CA GLN A 24 14.63 7.22 -4.17
C GLN A 24 13.61 8.20 -4.75
N THR A 25 13.69 8.46 -6.05
CA THR A 25 12.66 9.22 -6.76
C THR A 25 11.38 8.40 -6.88
N LYS A 26 10.23 9.06 -7.05
CA LYS A 26 8.95 8.38 -7.29
C LYS A 26 9.04 7.36 -8.44
N ALA A 27 9.71 7.72 -9.53
CA ALA A 27 9.91 6.83 -10.67
C ALA A 27 10.72 5.57 -10.32
N GLN A 28 11.76 5.71 -9.49
CA GLN A 28 12.56 4.57 -9.01
C GLN A 28 11.74 3.65 -8.11
N ILE A 29 10.91 4.22 -7.22
CA ILE A 29 10.02 3.44 -6.34
C ILE A 29 9.01 2.66 -7.18
N VAL A 30 8.34 3.32 -8.13
CA VAL A 30 7.37 2.67 -9.03
C VAL A 30 8.03 1.53 -9.81
N SER A 31 9.17 1.79 -10.43
CA SER A 31 9.90 0.77 -11.20
C SER A 31 10.32 -0.42 -10.34
N SER A 32 10.86 -0.17 -9.13
CA SER A 32 11.27 -1.22 -8.21
C SER A 32 10.09 -2.04 -7.68
N CYS A 33 9.00 -1.37 -7.31
CA CYS A 33 7.77 -2.00 -6.85
C CYS A 33 7.21 -2.98 -7.89
N GLN A 34 7.17 -2.56 -9.16
CA GLN A 34 6.72 -3.39 -10.28
C GLN A 34 7.71 -4.52 -10.62
N SER A 35 9.02 -4.31 -10.45
CA SER A 35 10.03 -5.34 -10.74
C SER A 35 10.08 -6.42 -9.66
N GLN A 36 9.81 -6.06 -8.40
CA GLN A 36 9.77 -7.03 -7.29
C GLN A 36 8.62 -8.02 -7.45
N ASN A 37 7.44 -7.54 -7.82
CA ASN A 37 6.31 -8.38 -8.16
C ASN A 37 5.39 -7.64 -9.15
N PRO A 38 5.06 -8.22 -10.32
CA PRO A 38 4.19 -7.57 -11.28
C PRO A 38 2.79 -7.26 -10.71
N ASN A 39 2.34 -7.98 -9.68
CA ASN A 39 1.06 -7.78 -9.00
C ASN A 39 1.07 -6.72 -7.90
N ASN A 40 2.20 -6.06 -7.62
CA ASN A 40 2.26 -4.97 -6.64
C ASN A 40 1.61 -3.70 -7.18
N PHE A 41 0.71 -3.12 -6.38
CA PHE A 41 -0.01 -1.88 -6.68
C PHE A 41 0.44 -0.71 -5.81
N ILE A 42 0.92 -0.96 -4.60
CA ILE A 42 1.30 0.09 -3.65
C ILE A 42 2.69 -0.18 -3.10
N ALA A 43 3.48 0.89 -3.01
CA ALA A 43 4.66 0.96 -2.16
C ALA A 43 4.39 1.97 -1.05
N ALA A 44 4.48 1.54 0.20
CA ALA A 44 4.22 2.36 1.38
C ALA A 44 5.47 2.49 2.25
N THR A 45 5.59 3.62 2.93
CA THR A 45 6.57 3.87 3.98
C THR A 45 5.85 4.28 5.25
N TYR A 46 6.34 3.81 6.39
CA TYR A 46 5.82 4.06 7.72
C TYR A 46 6.87 4.76 8.57
N ALA A 47 6.45 5.27 9.72
CA ALA A 47 7.36 5.77 10.74
C ALA A 47 8.41 4.70 11.10
N GLY A 48 9.60 5.15 11.51
CA GLY A 48 10.71 4.24 11.84
C GLY A 48 11.39 3.58 10.62
N ASP A 49 11.36 4.23 9.46
CA ASP A 49 12.04 3.80 8.22
C ASP A 49 11.62 2.43 7.66
N LEU A 50 10.42 1.97 8.02
CA LEU A 50 9.81 0.76 7.49
C LEU A 50 9.17 1.05 6.13
N ALA A 51 9.42 0.20 5.14
CA ALA A 51 8.68 0.21 3.87
C ALA A 51 8.03 -1.14 3.62
N ALA A 52 6.93 -1.16 2.87
CA ALA A 52 6.24 -2.37 2.45
C ALA A 52 5.67 -2.22 1.04
N THR A 53 5.48 -3.34 0.34
CA THR A 53 4.72 -3.36 -0.92
C THR A 53 3.47 -4.23 -0.78
N TYR A 54 2.39 -3.83 -1.44
CA TYR A 54 1.10 -4.50 -1.37
C TYR A 54 0.64 -4.93 -2.77
N SER A 55 0.34 -6.22 -2.89
CA SER A 55 -0.20 -6.82 -4.09
C SER A 55 -1.72 -6.59 -4.24
N TYR A 56 -2.25 -6.93 -5.42
CA TYR A 56 -3.67 -6.90 -5.73
C TYR A 56 -4.55 -7.45 -4.60
N SER A 57 -5.59 -6.70 -4.21
CA SER A 57 -6.60 -7.06 -3.21
C SER A 57 -6.08 -7.42 -1.81
N LEU A 58 -4.76 -7.30 -1.57
CA LEU A 58 -4.21 -7.45 -0.24
C LEU A 58 -4.62 -6.25 0.61
N CYS A 59 -4.89 -6.50 1.90
CA CYS A 59 -5.17 -5.43 2.83
C CYS A 59 -3.90 -4.60 3.05
N PHE A 60 -4.01 -3.31 2.79
CA PHE A 60 -2.99 -2.31 3.00
C PHE A 60 -3.38 -1.46 4.23
N PRO A 61 -2.85 -1.76 5.42
CA PRO A 61 -3.12 -0.99 6.62
C PRO A 61 -2.36 0.35 6.60
N PHE A 62 -2.89 1.36 7.28
CA PHE A 62 -2.22 2.67 7.43
C PHE A 62 -1.38 2.77 8.69
N GLU A 63 -1.36 1.72 9.49
CA GLU A 63 -0.47 1.54 10.63
C GLU A 63 0.02 0.09 10.65
N ILE A 64 1.31 -0.12 10.90
CA ILE A 64 1.87 -1.45 11.15
C ILE A 64 2.75 -1.43 12.39
N PHE A 65 2.56 -2.38 13.30
CA PHE A 65 3.36 -2.49 14.52
C PHE A 65 3.45 -1.18 15.34
N GLY A 66 2.38 -0.39 15.39
CA GLY A 66 2.38 0.92 16.06
C GLY A 66 2.98 2.08 15.24
N ASN A 67 3.42 1.84 14.00
CA ASN A 67 4.03 2.83 13.13
C ASN A 67 3.03 3.31 12.08
N ASN A 68 2.64 4.59 12.19
CA ASN A 68 1.76 5.25 11.23
C ASN A 68 2.42 5.36 9.85
N ILE A 69 1.59 5.36 8.81
CA ILE A 69 2.03 5.58 7.44
C ILE A 69 2.58 7.00 7.26
N ASN A 70 3.76 7.10 6.67
CA ASN A 70 4.37 8.34 6.23
C ASN A 70 3.95 8.68 4.80
N SER A 71 4.02 7.70 3.89
CA SER A 71 3.62 7.89 2.50
C SER A 71 3.17 6.57 1.86
N ALA A 72 2.31 6.66 0.85
CA ALA A 72 2.02 5.56 -0.07
C ALA A 72 2.09 6.08 -1.49
N LEU A 73 2.67 5.29 -2.39
CA LEU A 73 2.77 5.58 -3.81
C LEU A 73 2.15 4.43 -4.61
N PHE A 74 1.28 4.78 -5.56
CA PHE A 74 0.66 3.81 -6.46
C PHE A 74 1.66 3.41 -7.55
N CYS A 75 2.01 2.14 -7.59
CA CYS A 75 2.92 1.56 -8.57
C CYS A 75 2.22 1.30 -9.92
N ARG A 76 0.89 1.28 -9.94
CA ARG A 76 0.03 1.06 -11.12
C ARG A 76 -1.28 1.82 -10.91
N ASP A 77 -2.06 1.96 -11.98
CA ASP A 77 -3.45 2.43 -11.87
C ASP A 77 -4.25 1.46 -11.00
N ALA A 78 -5.01 2.00 -10.06
CA ALA A 78 -5.71 1.22 -9.05
C ALA A 78 -7.06 1.83 -8.70
N HIS A 79 -8.00 0.98 -8.32
CA HIS A 79 -9.26 1.34 -7.68
C HIS A 79 -9.21 0.81 -6.25
N CYS A 80 -9.42 1.70 -5.27
CA CYS A 80 -9.24 1.39 -3.86
C CYS A 80 -10.54 1.52 -3.05
N TYR A 81 -10.84 0.49 -2.28
CA TYR A 81 -11.82 0.54 -1.19
C TYR A 81 -11.10 0.83 0.13
N PHE A 82 -11.69 1.67 0.96
CA PHE A 82 -11.21 2.08 2.28
C PHE A 82 -12.08 1.50 3.38
N TYR A 83 -11.43 1.21 4.50
CA TYR A 83 -12.03 0.54 5.64
C TYR A 83 -11.76 1.33 6.92
N SER A 84 -12.66 1.25 7.89
CA SER A 84 -12.54 1.93 9.19
C SER A 84 -11.74 1.11 10.23
N ASP A 85 -11.35 -0.10 9.88
CA ASP A 85 -10.47 -0.99 10.65
C ASP A 85 -9.18 -1.31 9.87
N GLU A 86 -8.18 -1.86 10.57
CA GLU A 86 -6.87 -2.20 9.99
C GLU A 86 -6.87 -3.54 9.23
N ALA A 87 -7.86 -4.40 9.48
CA ALA A 87 -7.96 -5.73 8.88
C ALA A 87 -8.77 -5.76 7.57
N CYS A 88 -9.22 -4.58 7.09
CA CYS A 88 -10.07 -4.44 5.91
C CYS A 88 -11.36 -5.28 6.00
N THR A 89 -12.03 -5.26 7.15
CA THR A 89 -13.25 -6.05 7.44
C THR A 89 -14.51 -5.20 7.51
N THR A 90 -14.38 -3.94 7.90
CA THR A 90 -15.46 -2.96 8.11
C THR A 90 -15.33 -1.84 7.07
N PRO A 91 -16.12 -1.87 5.98
CA PRO A 91 -16.07 -0.83 4.96
C PRO A 91 -16.32 0.54 5.58
N ALA A 92 -15.55 1.56 5.16
CA ALA A 92 -15.85 2.92 5.55
C ALA A 92 -17.15 3.37 4.89
N ALA A 93 -17.96 4.18 5.59
CA ALA A 93 -19.29 4.61 5.13
C ALA A 93 -19.29 5.27 3.73
N PHE A 94 -18.16 5.89 3.35
CA PHE A 94 -18.00 6.57 2.05
C PHE A 94 -17.28 5.73 0.99
N SER A 95 -16.83 4.52 1.35
CA SER A 95 -16.11 3.63 0.43
C SER A 95 -17.05 2.69 -0.34
N ILE A 96 -18.29 3.08 -0.57
CA ILE A 96 -19.23 2.27 -1.36
C ILE A 96 -18.76 2.19 -2.83
N ILE A 97 -18.09 3.26 -3.30
CA ILE A 97 -17.50 3.34 -4.64
C ILE A 97 -15.98 3.40 -4.48
N PRO A 98 -15.22 2.56 -5.22
CA PRO A 98 -13.78 2.57 -5.11
C PRO A 98 -13.21 3.82 -5.76
N ILE A 99 -12.23 4.42 -5.09
CA ILE A 99 -11.59 5.65 -5.55
C ILE A 99 -10.49 5.30 -6.55
N PRO A 100 -10.48 5.89 -7.75
CA PRO A 100 -9.42 5.70 -8.72
C PRO A 100 -8.15 6.46 -8.33
N PHE A 101 -7.01 5.80 -8.49
CA PHE A 101 -5.68 6.37 -8.38
C PHE A 101 -4.87 5.98 -9.61
N ILE A 102 -4.08 6.92 -10.11
CA ILE A 102 -3.19 6.67 -11.26
C ILE A 102 -1.77 6.33 -10.79
N GLN A 103 -1.02 5.65 -11.64
CA GLN A 103 0.39 5.34 -11.39
C GLN A 103 1.20 6.60 -11.02
N GLY A 104 2.04 6.49 -9.98
CA GLY A 104 2.88 7.57 -9.47
C GLY A 104 2.15 8.60 -8.60
N GLN A 105 0.84 8.47 -8.44
CA GLN A 105 0.08 9.25 -7.48
C GLN A 105 0.41 8.79 -6.05
N SER A 106 0.46 9.72 -5.11
CA SER A 106 0.58 9.41 -3.68
C SER A 106 -0.79 9.36 -3.02
N LEU A 107 -0.97 8.48 -2.03
CA LEU A 107 -2.17 8.49 -1.21
C LEU A 107 -2.22 9.79 -0.39
N PRO A 108 -3.29 10.59 -0.48
CA PRO A 108 -3.32 11.90 0.18
C PRO A 108 -3.51 11.72 1.70
N SER A 109 -2.49 12.06 2.49
CA SER A 109 -2.52 11.89 3.96
C SER A 109 -3.66 12.65 4.64
N LYS A 110 -4.06 13.81 4.11
CA LYS A 110 -5.22 14.59 4.60
C LYS A 110 -6.55 13.87 4.43
N LEU A 111 -6.70 13.05 3.39
CA LEU A 111 -7.91 12.27 3.15
C LEU A 111 -8.01 11.10 4.12
N ILE A 112 -6.88 10.45 4.39
CA ILE A 112 -6.80 9.34 5.35
C ILE A 112 -7.26 9.80 6.74
N SER A 113 -6.65 10.87 7.27
CA SER A 113 -6.91 11.33 8.64
C SER A 113 -8.27 12.02 8.80
N GLY A 114 -8.75 12.74 7.78
CA GLY A 114 -10.02 13.45 7.84
C GLY A 114 -11.26 12.55 7.76
N LEU A 115 -11.14 11.36 7.15
CA LEU A 115 -12.26 10.44 6.92
C LEU A 115 -12.26 9.21 7.83
N GLY A 116 -11.28 9.11 8.75
CA GLY A 116 -11.19 7.99 9.69
C GLY A 116 -10.88 6.65 9.04
N TRP A 117 -10.26 6.65 7.85
CA TRP A 117 -9.85 5.44 7.17
C TRP A 117 -8.59 4.86 7.84
N LYS A 118 -8.55 3.54 7.99
CA LYS A 118 -7.44 2.83 8.63
C LYS A 118 -6.75 1.83 7.72
N SER A 119 -7.38 1.42 6.64
CA SER A 119 -6.78 0.54 5.66
C SER A 119 -7.46 0.67 4.30
N ALA A 120 -6.85 0.09 3.27
CA ALA A 120 -7.43 -0.01 1.94
C ALA A 120 -7.17 -1.37 1.29
N LYS A 121 -8.02 -1.75 0.34
CA LYS A 121 -7.73 -2.81 -0.64
C LYS A 121 -7.79 -2.21 -2.03
N CYS A 122 -6.76 -2.46 -2.84
CA CYS A 122 -6.60 -1.83 -4.15
C CYS A 122 -6.33 -2.85 -5.25
N GLY A 123 -6.85 -2.60 -6.44
CA GLY A 123 -6.73 -3.48 -7.60
C GLY A 123 -7.05 -2.81 -8.92
N SER A 124 -6.82 -3.49 -10.04
CA SER A 124 -6.91 -2.94 -11.40
C SER A 124 -8.33 -2.81 -11.96
N ALA A 125 -9.36 -3.33 -11.30
CA ALA A 125 -10.72 -3.33 -11.84
C ALA A 125 -11.77 -2.88 -10.81
N LEU A 126 -12.79 -2.15 -11.30
CA LEU A 126 -14.09 -1.98 -10.62
C LEU A 126 -14.79 -3.33 -10.39
N VAL A 127 -14.36 -4.37 -11.10
CA VAL A 127 -14.94 -5.71 -11.12
C VAL A 127 -14.08 -6.61 -10.22
N GLY A 128 -14.58 -6.94 -9.03
CA GLY A 128 -14.01 -8.01 -8.21
C GLY A 128 -13.92 -7.76 -6.70
N PHE A 129 -14.16 -6.54 -6.23
CA PHE A 129 -14.30 -6.28 -4.80
C PHE A 129 -15.72 -6.59 -4.36
N ASN A 130 -15.96 -7.84 -3.94
CA ASN A 130 -17.14 -8.11 -3.13
C ASN A 130 -16.94 -7.41 -1.77
N VAL A 131 -17.60 -6.27 -1.61
CA VAL A 131 -17.69 -5.58 -0.32
C VAL A 131 -18.62 -6.41 0.56
N GLY A 132 -18.04 -7.41 1.25
CA GLY A 132 -18.76 -8.28 2.18
C GLY A 132 -19.25 -9.59 1.56
N GLN A 133 -18.52 -10.67 1.85
CA GLN A 133 -19.09 -11.95 2.27
C GLN A 133 -18.29 -12.45 3.47
#